data_AF-A0A7V8XLD5-F1
#
_entry.id   AF-A0A7V8XLD5-F1
#
_cell.length_a   1.000
_cell.length_b   1.000
_cell.length_c   1.000
_cell.angle_alpha   90.00
_cell.angle_beta   90.00
_cell.angle_gamma   90.00
#
_symmetry.space_group_name_H-M   'P 1'
#
loop_
_entity.id
_entity.type
_entity.pdbx_description
1 polymer ?
#
loop_
_entity_poly.entity_id
_entity_poly.type
_entity_poly.pdbx_seq_one_letter_code
_entity_poly.pdbx_strand_id
1 'polypeptide(L)'
;MLRTVIYGSRPDGQAKVVAELAAAQGGFELIGLLDDFPENRGRRIGELEVIGTGADLDRLRRAGAEALLIGYGESVGRSELASRALEAGLELPNLVHPTSVRYD
;
A
#
# COMPACT_ATOMS: atom_id res chain seq x y z
N MET A 1 -3.73 -15.35 -1.89
CA MET A 1 -3.40 -14.09 -1.19
C MET A 1 -3.29 -13.02 -2.26
N LEU A 2 -3.80 -11.81 -2.03
CA LEU A 2 -3.70 -10.72 -2.99
C LEU A 2 -2.27 -10.18 -3.00
N ARG A 3 -1.61 -10.18 -4.16
CA ARG A 3 -0.29 -9.55 -4.34
C ARG A 3 -0.43 -8.05 -4.19
N THR A 4 0.09 -7.51 -3.09
CA THR A 4 -0.29 -6.19 -2.62
C THR A 4 0.92 -5.28 -2.48
N VAL A 5 0.82 -4.08 -3.03
CA VAL A 5 1.77 -2.99 -2.79
C VAL A 5 1.24 -2.03 -1.74
N ILE A 6 2.13 -1.37 -1.00
CA ILE A 6 1.77 -0.34 -0.03
C ILE A 6 2.27 1.01 -0.53
N TYR A 7 1.39 2.02 -0.59
CA TYR A 7 1.80 3.40 -0.84
C TYR A 7 2.29 4.06 0.44
N GLY A 8 3.54 4.50 0.44
CA GLY A 8 4.25 5.06 1.58
C GLY A 8 5.39 4.16 2.04
N SER A 9 6.52 4.77 2.42
CA SER A 9 7.74 4.03 2.78
C SER A 9 8.30 4.34 4.16
N ARG A 10 7.65 5.18 4.96
CA ARG A 10 8.19 5.61 6.27
C ARG A 10 8.18 4.45 7.28
N PRO A 11 9.35 4.01 7.79
CA PRO A 11 9.44 2.91 8.74
C PRO A 11 8.94 3.26 10.15
N ASP A 12 8.79 4.56 10.44
CA ASP A 12 8.24 5.13 11.67
C ASP A 12 6.84 5.73 11.45
N GLY A 13 6.22 5.45 10.29
CA GLY A 13 4.93 6.03 9.89
C GLY A 13 3.81 5.02 9.68
N GLN A 14 2.71 5.51 9.10
CA GLN A 14 1.49 4.73 8.86
C GLN A 14 1.72 3.52 7.94
N ALA A 15 2.71 3.56 7.04
CA ALA A 15 3.04 2.45 6.15
C ALA A 15 3.49 1.20 6.92
N LYS A 16 4.25 1.38 8.01
CA LYS A 16 4.65 0.26 8.87
C LYS A 16 3.43 -0.36 9.56
N VAL A 17 2.54 0.46 10.11
CA VAL A 17 1.31 0.00 10.77
C VAL A 17 0.42 -0.77 9.78
N VAL A 18 0.30 -0.28 8.54
CA VAL A 18 -0.44 -0.97 7.47
C VAL A 18 0.20 -2.31 7.10
N ALA A 19 1.52 -2.38 6.99
CA ALA A 19 2.23 -3.63 6.72
C ALA A 19 2.02 -4.66 7.85
N GLU A 20 2.17 -4.24 9.10
CA GLU A 20 1.96 -5.09 10.27
C GLU A 20 0.53 -5.60 10.37
N LEU A 21 -0.45 -4.71 10.13
CA LEU A 21 -1.85 -5.08 10.16
C LEU A 21 -2.23 -6.01 8.98
N ALA A 22 -1.72 -5.76 7.76
CA ALA A 22 -1.95 -6.66 6.63
C ALA A 22 -1.35 -8.05 6.87
N ALA A 23 -0.17 -8.13 7.49
CA ALA A 23 0.43 -9.39 7.91
C ALA A 23 -0.42 -10.09 8.99
N ALA A 24 -0.93 -9.35 9.98
CA ALA A 24 -1.75 -9.91 11.07
C ALA A 24 -3.15 -10.36 10.62
N GLN A 25 -3.80 -9.60 9.73
CA GLN A 25 -5.10 -9.96 9.15
C GLN A 25 -4.98 -11.15 8.19
N GLY A 26 -3.84 -11.29 7.52
CA GLY A 26 -3.62 -12.29 6.47
C GLY A 26 -4.38 -11.94 5.18
N GLY A 27 -4.30 -12.82 4.19
CA GLY A 27 -4.94 -12.63 2.88
C GLY A 27 -4.15 -11.76 1.90
N PHE A 28 -3.08 -11.09 2.35
CA PHE A 28 -2.19 -10.27 1.53
C PHE A 28 -0.80 -10.90 1.41
N GLU A 29 -0.26 -10.88 0.20
CA GLU A 29 1.16 -11.10 -0.07
C GLU A 29 1.77 -9.72 -0.34
N LEU A 30 2.47 -9.15 0.64
CA LEU A 30 3.06 -7.82 0.50
C LEU A 30 4.32 -7.91 -0.40
N ILE A 31 4.28 -7.26 -1.56
CA ILE A 31 5.34 -7.39 -2.59
C ILE A 31 6.23 -6.16 -2.74
N GLY A 32 5.91 -5.03 -2.08
CA GLY A 32 6.76 -3.85 -2.07
C GLY A 32 6.06 -2.56 -1.68
N LEU A 33 6.85 -1.50 -1.57
CA LEU A 33 6.43 -0.15 -1.21
C LEU A 33 6.46 0.78 -2.44
N LEU A 34 5.61 1.80 -2.44
CA LEU A 34 5.62 2.89 -3.42
C LEU A 34 5.86 4.22 -2.72
N ASP A 35 6.71 5.06 -3.30
CA ASP A 35 6.98 6.38 -2.76
C ASP A 35 7.44 7.33 -3.88
N ASP A 36 6.81 8.49 -4.01
CA ASP A 36 7.10 9.43 -5.11
C ASP A 36 8.38 10.24 -4.89
N PHE A 37 8.88 10.30 -3.64
CA PHE A 37 10.05 11.08 -3.30
C PHE A 37 11.32 10.33 -3.69
N PRO A 38 12.16 10.85 -4.60
CA PRO A 38 13.36 10.15 -5.07
C PRO A 38 14.35 9.80 -3.95
N GLU A 39 14.43 10.60 -2.90
CA GLU A 39 15.24 10.35 -1.71
C GLU A 39 14.78 9.15 -0.88
N ASN A 40 13.56 8.66 -1.11
CA ASN A 40 12.98 7.50 -0.43
C ASN A 40 13.29 6.19 -1.17
N ARG A 41 13.95 6.25 -2.34
CA ARG A 41 14.40 5.06 -3.07
C ARG A 41 15.30 4.20 -2.18
N GLY A 42 15.03 2.90 -2.14
CA GLY A 42 15.77 1.95 -1.31
C GLY A 42 15.39 1.97 0.18
N ARG A 43 14.45 2.82 0.61
CA ARG A 43 13.85 2.69 1.95
C ARG A 43 13.15 1.35 2.10
N ARG A 44 13.11 0.88 3.34
CA ARG A 44 12.59 -0.44 3.70
C ARG A 44 11.68 -0.41 4.92
N ILE A 45 10.73 -1.34 4.93
CA ILE A 45 9.90 -1.70 6.08
C ILE A 45 9.99 -3.23 6.21
N GLY A 46 10.84 -3.72 7.11
CA GLY A 46 11.20 -5.14 7.15
C GLY A 46 11.84 -5.58 5.83
N GLU A 47 11.30 -6.62 5.21
CA GLU A 47 11.74 -7.15 3.92
C GLU A 47 11.19 -6.37 2.71
N LEU A 48 10.23 -5.46 2.92
CA LEU A 48 9.65 -4.65 1.86
C LEU A 48 10.59 -3.49 1.52
N GLU A 49 10.80 -3.24 0.23
CA GLU A 49 11.55 -2.09 -0.27
C GLU A 49 10.71 -1.24 -1.22
N VAL A 50 11.13 0.00 -1.44
CA VAL A 50 10.51 0.87 -2.46
C VAL A 50 10.83 0.36 -3.86
N ILE A 51 9.82 -0.14 -4.57
CA ILE A 51 9.92 -0.76 -5.91
C ILE A 51 9.35 0.12 -7.04
N GLY A 52 8.83 1.30 -6.70
CA GLY A 52 8.23 2.21 -7.68
C GLY A 52 7.58 3.43 -7.03
N THR A 53 6.86 4.19 -7.86
CA THR A 53 6.11 5.39 -7.48
C THR A 53 4.63 5.24 -7.85
N GLY A 54 3.79 6.25 -7.59
CA GLY A 54 2.41 6.23 -8.08
C GLY A 54 2.30 6.25 -9.61
N ALA A 55 3.34 6.69 -10.33
CA ALA A 55 3.36 6.64 -11.79
C ALA A 55 3.53 5.20 -12.32
N ASP A 56 3.91 4.25 -11.45
CA ASP A 56 4.17 2.86 -11.83
C ASP A 56 2.95 1.93 -11.69
N LEU A 57 1.78 2.43 -11.26
CA LEU A 57 0.62 1.58 -10.94
C LEU A 57 0.24 0.63 -12.10
N ASP A 58 0.18 1.12 -13.34
CA ASP A 58 -0.10 0.30 -14.52
C ASP A 58 0.99 -0.76 -14.77
N ARG A 59 2.25 -0.38 -14.58
CA ARG A 59 3.39 -1.29 -14.74
C ARG A 59 3.33 -2.40 -13.69
N LEU A 60 3.02 -2.05 -12.44
CA LEU A 60 2.91 -2.96 -11.31
C LEU A 60 1.71 -3.90 -11.48
N ARG A 61 0.57 -3.38 -11.95
CA ARG A 61 -0.59 -4.21 -12.31
C ARG A 61 -0.23 -5.25 -13.36
N ARG A 62 0.49 -4.85 -14.42
CA ARG A 62 0.96 -5.77 -15.47
C ARG A 62 2.00 -6.78 -14.95
N ALA A 63 2.79 -6.40 -13.96
CA ALA A 63 3.69 -7.29 -13.22
C ALA A 63 2.95 -8.17 -12.18
N GLY A 64 1.62 -8.08 -12.12
CA GLY A 64 0.74 -8.93 -11.32
C GLY A 64 0.48 -8.44 -9.91
N ALA A 65 0.72 -7.16 -9.59
CA ALA A 65 0.11 -6.56 -8.40
C ALA A 65 -1.42 -6.59 -8.57
N GLU A 66 -2.14 -6.94 -7.52
CA GLU A 66 -3.59 -7.10 -7.51
C GLU A 66 -4.27 -6.03 -6.66
N ALA A 67 -3.60 -5.54 -5.60
CA ALA A 67 -4.16 -4.57 -4.68
C ALA A 67 -3.17 -3.49 -4.24
N LEU A 68 -3.71 -2.36 -3.79
CA LEU A 68 -2.98 -1.25 -3.18
C LEU A 68 -3.53 -0.95 -1.79
N LEU A 69 -2.65 -0.89 -0.80
CA LEU A 69 -2.94 -0.34 0.53
C LEU A 69 -2.31 1.05 0.68
N ILE A 70 -3.03 1.99 1.29
CA ILE A 70 -2.54 3.37 1.45
C ILE A 70 -2.02 3.60 2.87
N GLY A 71 -0.69 3.67 2.99
CA GLY A 71 0.08 3.79 4.22
C GLY A 71 0.50 5.22 4.59
N TYR A 72 -0.30 6.23 4.29
CA TYR A 72 -0.09 7.61 4.76
C TYR A 72 -1.42 8.29 5.14
N GLY A 73 -1.34 9.26 6.05
CA GLY A 73 -2.51 9.88 6.69
C GLY A 73 -2.99 11.17 6.04
N GLU A 74 -2.24 11.77 5.12
CA GLU A 74 -2.63 13.01 4.47
C GLU A 74 -3.83 12.77 3.53
N SER A 75 -4.87 13.61 3.67
CA SER A 75 -6.10 13.49 2.89
C SER A 75 -5.92 13.99 1.45
N VAL A 76 -5.06 14.99 1.26
CA VAL A 76 -4.72 15.54 -0.05
C VAL A 76 -3.98 14.47 -0.86
N GLY A 77 -4.47 14.20 -2.07
CA GLY A 77 -3.92 13.17 -2.96
C GLY A 77 -4.40 11.73 -2.69
N ARG A 78 -5.04 11.44 -1.54
CA ARG A 78 -5.54 10.08 -1.27
C ARG A 78 -6.67 9.64 -2.20
N SER A 79 -7.60 10.55 -2.47
CA SER A 79 -8.71 10.31 -3.40
C SER A 79 -8.20 10.14 -4.84
N GLU A 80 -7.28 10.99 -5.27
CA GLU A 80 -6.66 10.91 -6.60
C GLU A 80 -5.88 9.60 -6.78
N LEU A 81 -5.06 9.22 -5.78
CA LEU A 81 -4.34 7.96 -5.78
C LEU A 81 -5.31 6.77 -5.84
N ALA A 82 -6.39 6.80 -5.06
CA ALA A 82 -7.41 5.76 -5.10
C ALA A 82 -8.04 5.63 -6.49
N SER A 83 -8.44 6.75 -7.12
CA SER A 83 -8.96 6.74 -8.48
C SER A 83 -7.96 6.15 -9.47
N ARG A 84 -6.69 6.57 -9.43
CA ARG A 84 -5.63 6.05 -10.31
C ARG A 84 -5.38 4.56 -10.11
N ALA A 85 -5.43 4.08 -8.87
CA ALA A 85 -5.29 2.65 -8.57
C ALA A 85 -6.44 1.82 -9.14
N LEU A 86 -7.68 2.31 -9.00
CA LEU A 86 -8.86 1.68 -9.57
C LEU A 86 -8.84 1.69 -11.11
N GLU A 87 -8.44 2.81 -11.72
CA GLU A 87 -8.25 2.94 -13.17
C GLU A 87 -7.17 1.99 -13.70
N ALA A 88 -6.08 1.80 -12.94
CA ALA A 88 -5.05 0.81 -13.20
C ALA A 88 -5.51 -0.65 -12.95
N GLY A 89 -6.74 -0.86 -12.46
CA GLY A 89 -7.31 -2.18 -12.21
C GLY A 89 -6.80 -2.88 -10.95
N LEU A 90 -6.32 -2.12 -9.95
CA LEU A 90 -5.98 -2.61 -8.62
C LEU A 90 -7.19 -2.55 -7.70
N GLU A 91 -7.27 -3.50 -6.78
CA GLU A 91 -8.22 -3.47 -5.66
C GLU A 91 -7.75 -2.50 -4.57
N LEU A 92 -8.73 -1.90 -3.87
CA LEU A 92 -8.51 -1.08 -2.67
C LEU A 92 -9.19 -1.75 -1.46
N PRO A 93 -8.61 -2.85 -0.94
CA PRO A 93 -9.21 -3.61 0.14
C PRO A 93 -9.21 -2.80 1.44
N ASN A 94 -10.28 -2.95 2.21
CA ASN A 94 -10.32 -2.41 3.56
C ASN A 94 -9.40 -3.21 4.47
N LEU A 95 -8.56 -2.49 5.20
CA LEU A 95 -7.73 -3.06 6.23
C LEU A 95 -8.29 -2.66 7.59
N VAL A 96 -8.87 -3.63 8.30
CA VAL A 96 -9.57 -3.40 9.57
C VAL A 96 -8.90 -4.27 10.63
N HIS A 97 -8.47 -3.63 11.73
CA HIS A 97 -7.81 -4.37 12.80
C HIS A 97 -8.75 -5.46 13.35
N PRO A 98 -8.28 -6.70 13.60
CA PRO A 98 -9.13 -7.78 14.11
C PRO A 98 -9.86 -7.45 15.42
N THR A 99 -9.31 -6.52 16.21
CA THR A 99 -9.92 -6.03 17.46
C THR A 99 -10.75 -4.77 17.29
N SER A 100 -10.94 -4.27 16.06
CA SER A 100 -11.82 -3.14 15.80
C SER A 100 -13.27 -3.53 16.08
N VAL A 101 -13.97 -2.70 16.83
CA VAL A 101 -15.41 -2.83 17.05
C VAL A 101 -16.13 -1.85 16.13
N ARG A 102 -17.10 -2.35 15.35
CA ARG A 102 -17.99 -1.51 14.55
C ARG A 102 -19.27 -1.29 15.35
N TYR A 103 -19.59 -0.03 15.60
CA TYR A 103 -20.89 0.38 16.14
C TYR A 103 -21.86 0.63 14.97
N ASP A 104 -23.13 0.29 15.17
CA ASP A 104 -24.25 0.45 14.23
C ASP A 104 -24.87 1.86 14.27
#